data_AF-A0A9C8ACH2-F1
#
_entry.id   AF-A0A9C8ACH2-F1
#
_cell.length_a   1.000
_cell.length_b   1.000
_cell.length_c   1.000
_cell.angle_alpha   90.00
_cell.angle_beta   90.00
_cell.angle_gamma   90.00
#
_symmetry.space_group_name_H-M   'P 1'
#
loop_
_entity.id
_entity.type
_entity.pdbx_description
1 polymer ?
#
loop_
_entity_poly.entity_id
_entity_poly.type
_entity_poly.pdbx_seq_one_letter_code
_entity_poly.pdbx_strand_id
1 'polypeptide(L)'
;MSKRFAVIKRHALRWLLSLIILLFFILHATGIVEWSFINALEHKAYDVRLELTMPNPVDNRIVIVDIDEKSLSEIGRWPWNRSVIARLIDQLFDTYQIDVLGMDAVFPEPDESS
;
A
#
# COMPACT_ATOMS: atom_id res chain seq x y z
N MET A 1 47.92 17.10 26.37
CA MET A 1 46.53 17.31 25.91
C MET A 1 46.39 17.44 24.37
N SER A 2 47.38 17.05 23.56
CA SER A 2 47.42 17.31 22.11
C SER A 2 47.11 16.10 21.20
N LYS A 3 47.29 14.87 21.69
CA LYS A 3 47.09 13.66 20.86
C LYS A 3 45.63 13.41 20.48
N ARG A 4 44.67 13.76 21.36
CA ARG A 4 43.22 13.59 21.10
C ARG A 4 42.73 14.48 19.95
N PHE A 5 43.19 15.73 19.87
CA PHE A 5 42.84 16.67 18.80
C PHE A 5 43.36 16.24 17.42
N ALA A 6 44.54 15.62 17.36
CA ALA A 6 45.10 15.10 16.12
C ALA A 6 44.30 13.91 15.56
N VAL A 7 43.82 13.03 16.44
CA VAL A 7 42.94 11.90 16.06
C VAL A 7 41.58 12.40 15.56
N ILE A 8 41.00 13.42 16.21
CA ILE A 8 39.74 14.03 15.79
C ILE A 8 39.87 14.68 14.40
N LYS A 9 40.93 15.47 14.14
CA LYS A 9 41.15 16.05 12.81
C LYS A 9 41.32 15.00 11.72
N ARG A 10 41.97 13.86 12.03
CA ARG A 10 42.19 12.76 11.07
C ARG A 10 40.90 12.04 10.69
N HIS A 11 39.91 12.01 11.58
CA HIS A 11 38.62 11.34 11.33
C HIS A 11 37.45 12.30 11.10
N ALA A 12 37.66 13.61 11.23
CA ALA A 12 36.63 14.65 11.07
C ALA A 12 35.90 14.54 9.73
N LEU A 13 36.62 14.27 8.63
CA LEU A 13 36.02 14.06 7.32
C LEU A 13 35.08 12.83 7.30
N ARG A 14 35.48 11.72 7.95
CA ARG A 14 34.64 10.52 8.03
C ARG A 14 33.37 10.80 8.82
N TRP A 15 33.49 11.52 9.93
CA TRP A 15 32.35 11.86 10.78
C TRP A 15 31.38 12.79 10.07
N LEU A 16 31.90 13.77 9.35
CA LEU A 16 31.09 14.67 8.53
C LEU A 16 30.34 13.90 7.43
N LEU A 17 31.03 13.02 6.70
CA LEU A 17 30.40 12.18 5.68
C LEU A 17 29.31 11.27 6.27
N SER A 18 29.58 10.62 7.40
CA SER A 18 28.58 9.81 8.11
C SER A 18 27.38 10.64 8.56
N LEU A 19 27.59 11.86 9.05
CA LEU A 19 26.52 12.76 9.46
C LEU A 19 25.67 13.20 8.27
N ILE A 20 26.29 13.51 7.13
CA ILE A 20 25.58 13.88 5.90
C ILE A 20 24.72 12.71 5.41
N ILE A 21 25.27 11.49 5.37
CA ILE A 21 24.53 10.29 4.97
C ILE A 21 23.36 10.02 5.94
N LEU A 22 23.61 10.15 7.24
CA LEU A 22 22.56 9.97 8.25
C LEU A 22 21.44 11.00 8.08
N LEU A 23 21.79 12.28 7.95
CA LEU A 23 20.81 13.35 7.75
C LEU A 23 20.03 13.15 6.45
N PHE A 24 20.70 12.69 5.39
CA PHE A 24 20.06 12.31 4.14
C PHE A 24 18.96 11.26 4.41
N PHE A 25 19.29 10.12 5.01
CA PHE A 25 18.26 9.10 5.30
C PHE A 25 17.17 9.56 6.27
N ILE A 26 17.48 10.40 7.26
CA ILE A 26 16.46 10.96 8.17
C ILE A 26 15.47 11.86 7.44
N LEU A 27 15.96 12.76 6.58
CA LEU A 27 15.09 13.65 5.80
C LEU A 27 14.16 12.85 4.88
N HIS A 28 14.64 11.72 4.35
CA HIS A 28 13.81 10.80 3.60
C HIS A 28 12.77 10.07 4.43
N ALA A 29 13.21 9.40 5.50
CA ALA A 29 12.35 8.58 6.35
C ALA A 29 11.23 9.38 7.03
N THR A 30 11.43 10.68 7.25
CA THR A 30 10.41 11.59 7.80
C THR A 30 9.44 12.14 6.76
N GLY A 31 9.66 11.88 5.47
CA GLY A 31 8.84 12.42 4.37
C GLY A 31 9.08 13.90 4.07
N ILE A 32 10.07 14.55 4.70
CA ILE A 32 10.40 15.96 4.42
C ILE A 32 11.00 16.10 3.01
N VAL A 33 11.81 15.13 2.59
CA VAL A 33 12.39 15.07 1.23
C VAL A 33 12.18 13.68 0.65
N GLU A 34 11.32 13.57 -0.34
CA GLU A 34 11.08 12.31 -1.04
C GLU A 34 12.00 12.19 -2.26
N TRP A 35 12.93 11.24 -2.21
CA TRP A 35 13.73 10.86 -3.37
C TRP A 35 13.09 9.67 -4.06
N SER A 36 12.56 9.89 -5.26
CA SER A 36 11.85 8.87 -6.04
C SER A 36 12.63 7.57 -6.24
N PHE A 37 13.96 7.65 -6.40
CA PHE A 37 14.82 6.47 -6.52
C PHE A 37 14.87 5.64 -5.23
N ILE A 38 14.92 6.29 -4.06
CA ILE A 38 14.92 5.57 -2.78
C ILE A 38 13.55 4.91 -2.56
N ASN A 39 12.45 5.62 -2.83
CA ASN A 39 11.10 5.05 -2.80
C ASN A 39 10.99 3.82 -3.71
N ALA A 40 11.50 3.88 -4.95
CA ALA A 40 11.45 2.74 -5.87
C ALA A 40 12.23 1.53 -5.32
N LEU A 41 13.38 1.74 -4.67
CA LEU A 41 14.13 0.69 -4.00
C LEU A 41 13.39 0.14 -2.79
N GLU A 42 12.77 1.01 -1.99
CA GLU A 42 11.99 0.62 -0.83
C GLU A 42 10.76 -0.21 -1.23
N HIS A 43 10.00 0.20 -2.24
CA HIS A 43 8.88 -0.57 -2.78
C HIS A 43 9.34 -1.94 -3.28
N LYS A 44 10.43 -2.00 -4.04
CA LYS A 44 10.97 -3.29 -4.50
C LYS A 44 11.45 -4.18 -3.35
N ALA A 45 12.12 -3.61 -2.36
CA ALA A 45 12.56 -4.34 -1.18
C ALA A 45 11.37 -4.84 -0.36
N TYR A 46 10.30 -4.04 -0.29
CA TYR A 46 9.04 -4.42 0.33
C TYR A 46 8.38 -5.59 -0.40
N ASP A 47 8.28 -5.53 -1.73
CA ASP A 47 7.70 -6.60 -2.55
C ASP A 47 8.46 -7.92 -2.36
N VAL A 48 9.79 -7.89 -2.43
CA VAL A 48 10.64 -9.06 -2.20
C VAL A 48 10.46 -9.60 -0.77
N ARG A 49 10.44 -8.72 0.23
CA ARG A 49 10.20 -9.13 1.62
C ARG A 49 8.83 -9.80 1.75
N LEU A 50 7.80 -9.23 1.14
CA LEU A 50 6.45 -9.76 1.18
C LEU A 50 6.43 -11.15 0.54
N GLU A 51 6.97 -11.32 -0.66
CA GLU A 51 7.06 -12.62 -1.35
C GLU A 51 7.81 -13.68 -0.54
N LEU A 52 8.93 -13.32 0.10
CA LEU A 52 9.74 -14.25 0.89
C LEU A 52 9.14 -14.61 2.25
N THR A 53 8.28 -13.76 2.81
CA THR A 53 7.74 -13.92 4.17
C THR A 53 6.25 -14.24 4.20
N MET A 54 5.57 -14.22 3.04
CA MET A 54 4.15 -14.55 2.98
C MET A 54 3.94 -16.00 3.41
N PRO A 55 3.14 -16.27 4.45
CA PRO A 55 3.06 -17.59 5.07
C PRO A 55 2.43 -18.66 4.17
N ASN A 56 1.67 -18.27 3.15
CA ASN A 56 1.01 -19.18 2.22
C ASN A 56 1.03 -18.62 0.79
N PRO A 57 1.11 -19.48 -0.25
CA PRO A 57 0.86 -19.06 -1.62
C PRO A 57 -0.59 -18.56 -1.79
N VAL A 58 -0.83 -17.77 -2.84
CA VAL A 58 -2.16 -17.25 -3.21
C VAL A 58 -3.18 -18.39 -3.24
N ASP A 59 -4.27 -18.26 -2.46
CA ASP A 59 -5.35 -19.24 -2.43
C ASP A 59 -6.32 -18.96 -3.59
N ASN A 60 -6.35 -19.88 -4.57
CA ASN A 60 -7.16 -19.73 -5.78
C ASN A 60 -8.68 -19.73 -5.52
N ARG A 61 -9.13 -20.04 -4.30
CA ARG A 61 -10.54 -19.92 -3.90
C ARG A 61 -10.94 -18.48 -3.58
N ILE A 62 -9.96 -17.61 -3.30
CA ILE A 62 -10.19 -16.20 -2.98
C ILE A 62 -10.13 -15.40 -4.28
N VAL A 63 -11.22 -14.70 -4.59
CA VAL A 63 -11.34 -13.82 -5.75
C VAL A 63 -11.63 -12.40 -5.26
N ILE A 64 -10.90 -11.43 -5.80
CA ILE A 64 -11.15 -10.00 -5.55
C ILE A 64 -11.97 -9.48 -6.74
N VAL A 65 -13.15 -8.95 -6.43
CA VAL A 65 -14.02 -8.27 -7.41
C VAL A 65 -13.84 -6.77 -7.21
N ASP A 66 -13.26 -6.10 -8.20
CA ASP A 66 -12.99 -4.67 -8.16
C ASP A 66 -13.99 -3.89 -9.03
N ILE A 67 -14.21 -2.62 -8.70
CA ILE A 67 -15.06 -1.70 -9.46
C ILE A 67 -14.12 -0.80 -10.27
N ASP A 68 -13.90 -1.20 -11.52
CA ASP A 68 -13.01 -0.50 -12.44
C ASP A 68 -13.74 0.53 -13.32
N GLU A 69 -12.96 1.31 -14.07
CA GLU A 69 -13.49 2.33 -14.98
C GLU A 69 -14.45 1.74 -16.03
N LYS A 70 -14.20 0.50 -16.46
CA LYS A 70 -15.06 -0.21 -17.40
C LYS A 70 -16.44 -0.46 -16.77
N SER A 71 -16.48 -0.98 -15.55
CA SER A 71 -17.71 -1.22 -14.80
C SER A 71 -18.50 0.07 -14.57
N LEU A 72 -17.80 1.17 -14.23
CA LEU A 72 -18.42 2.49 -14.07
C LEU A 72 -18.98 3.04 -15.38
N SER A 73 -18.32 2.76 -16.51
CA SER A 73 -18.83 3.18 -17.82
C SER A 73 -20.08 2.42 -18.26
N GLU A 74 -20.22 1.15 -17.84
CA GLU A 74 -21.36 0.29 -18.21
C GLU A 74 -22.56 0.46 -17.26
N ILE A 75 -22.32 0.55 -15.94
CA ILE A 75 -23.36 0.57 -14.91
C ILE A 75 -23.70 2.00 -14.47
N GLY A 76 -22.72 2.90 -14.51
CA GLY A 76 -22.83 4.29 -14.09
C GLY A 76 -21.86 4.66 -12.98
N ARG A 77 -21.92 5.94 -12.59
CA ARG A 77 -21.02 6.52 -11.58
C ARG A 77 -21.25 5.91 -10.20
N TRP A 78 -20.16 5.59 -9.50
CA TRP A 78 -20.17 5.22 -8.08
C TRP A 78 -20.45 6.43 -7.16
N PRO A 79 -21.16 6.28 -6.02
CA PRO A 79 -21.73 5.06 -5.46
C PRO A 79 -22.98 4.58 -6.19
N TRP A 80 -23.06 3.28 -6.44
CA TRP A 80 -24.25 2.67 -7.01
C TRP A 80 -25.37 2.55 -5.98
N ASN A 81 -26.61 2.56 -6.47
CA ASN A 81 -27.80 2.27 -5.69
C ASN A 81 -27.77 0.85 -5.08
N ARG A 82 -28.39 0.66 -3.92
CA ARG A 82 -28.46 -0.64 -3.20
C ARG A 82 -29.02 -1.76 -4.06
N SER A 83 -29.94 -1.48 -4.96
CA SER A 83 -30.52 -2.48 -5.87
C SER A 83 -29.47 -3.06 -6.83
N VAL A 84 -28.51 -2.26 -7.27
CA VAL A 84 -27.40 -2.72 -8.12
C VAL A 84 -26.48 -3.63 -7.31
N ILE A 85 -26.11 -3.19 -6.10
CA ILE A 85 -25.27 -3.96 -5.18
C ILE A 85 -25.94 -5.29 -4.79
N ALA A 86 -27.24 -5.25 -4.48
CA ALA A 86 -28.02 -6.44 -4.14
C ALA A 86 -28.00 -7.46 -5.29
N ARG A 87 -28.26 -7.02 -6.54
CA ARG A 87 -28.17 -7.92 -7.70
C ARG A 87 -26.78 -8.51 -7.90
N LEU A 88 -25.72 -7.75 -7.63
CA LEU A 88 -24.35 -8.27 -7.69
C LEU A 88 -24.14 -9.34 -6.61
N ILE A 89 -24.57 -9.08 -5.37
CA ILE A 89 -24.48 -10.04 -4.26
C ILE A 89 -25.28 -11.31 -4.57
N ASP A 90 -26.52 -11.17 -5.05
CA ASP A 90 -27.37 -12.30 -5.46
C ASP A 90 -26.67 -13.11 -6.55
N GLN A 91 -26.08 -12.47 -7.57
CA GLN A 91 -25.33 -13.18 -8.60
C GLN A 91 -24.11 -13.93 -8.04
N LEU A 92 -23.38 -13.34 -7.10
CA LEU A 92 -22.23 -13.98 -6.44
C LEU A 92 -22.64 -15.25 -5.68
N PHE A 93 -23.73 -15.21 -4.91
CA PHE A 93 -24.20 -16.37 -4.16
C PHE A 93 -24.97 -17.36 -5.02
N ASP A 94 -25.91 -16.92 -5.85
CA ASP A 94 -26.81 -17.80 -6.60
C ASP A 94 -26.16 -18.39 -7.85
N THR A 95 -25.32 -17.62 -8.55
CA THR A 95 -24.69 -18.09 -9.79
C THR A 95 -23.31 -18.66 -9.53
N TYR A 96 -22.46 -17.92 -8.82
CA TYR A 96 -21.07 -18.34 -8.57
C TYR A 96 -20.91 -19.22 -7.33
N GLN A 97 -21.96 -19.34 -6.49
CA GLN A 97 -22.00 -20.25 -5.34
C GLN A 97 -20.82 -20.02 -4.38
N ILE A 98 -20.51 -18.74 -4.10
CA ILE A 98 -19.46 -18.40 -3.14
C ILE A 98 -19.88 -18.77 -1.70
N ASP A 99 -18.92 -19.19 -0.89
CA ASP A 99 -19.19 -19.56 0.52
C ASP A 99 -19.33 -18.33 1.43
N VAL A 100 -18.50 -17.30 1.19
CA VAL A 100 -18.39 -16.12 2.05
C VAL A 100 -18.08 -14.89 1.20
N LEU A 101 -18.72 -13.77 1.53
CA LEU A 101 -18.45 -12.46 0.95
C LEU A 101 -17.82 -11.54 2.00
N GLY A 102 -16.62 -11.04 1.72
CA GLY A 102 -16.03 -9.89 2.42
C GLY A 102 -16.24 -8.63 1.58
N MET A 103 -16.71 -7.55 2.20
CA MET A 103 -17.01 -6.31 1.50
C MET A 103 -16.24 -5.16 2.14
N ASP A 104 -15.44 -4.45 1.34
CA ASP A 104 -14.75 -3.21 1.74
C ASP A 104 -15.62 -1.99 1.40
N ALA A 105 -16.84 -2.00 1.91
CA ALA A 105 -17.78 -0.89 1.79
C ALA A 105 -18.71 -0.87 2.99
N VAL A 106 -19.07 0.34 3.45
CA VAL A 106 -20.02 0.54 4.54
C VAL A 106 -21.25 1.27 4.03
N PHE A 107 -22.40 0.91 4.60
CA PHE A 107 -23.72 1.40 4.21
C PHE A 107 -24.43 1.95 5.46
N PRO A 108 -24.00 3.11 5.98
CA PRO A 108 -24.45 3.60 7.28
C PRO A 108 -25.88 4.13 7.23
N GLU A 109 -26.28 4.72 6.11
CA GLU A 109 -27.62 5.27 5.90
C GLU A 109 -28.49 4.35 5.04
N PRO A 110 -29.82 4.32 5.30
CA PRO A 110 -30.79 3.73 4.39
C PRO A 110 -30.71 4.37 2.99
N ASP A 111 -30.91 3.56 1.95
CA ASP A 111 -30.97 4.09 0.59
C ASP A 111 -32.36 4.64 0.31
N GLU A 112 -32.40 5.92 -0.07
CA GLU A 112 -33.65 6.63 -0.43
C GLU A 112 -33.85 6.70 -1.95
N SER A 113 -32.90 6.18 -2.74
CA SER A 113 -33.05 6.03 -4.18
C SER A 113 -33.54 4.61 -4.48
N SER A 114 -34.57 4.46 -5.30
CA SER A 114 -35.05 3.17 -5.82
C SER A 114 -35.47 3.33 -7.27
#